data_AF-A0AAD9NX28-F1
#
_entry.id   AF-A0AAD9NX28-F1
#
_cell.length_a   1.000
_cell.length_b   1.000
_cell.length_c   1.000
_cell.angle_alpha   90.00
_cell.angle_beta   90.00
_cell.angle_gamma   90.00
#
_symmetry.space_group_name_H-M   'P 1'
#
loop_
_entity.id
_entity.type
_entity.pdbx_description
1 polymer ?
#
loop_
_entity_poly.entity_id
_entity_poly.type
_entity_poly.pdbx_seq_one_letter_code
_entity_poly.pdbx_strand_id
1 'polypeptide(L)'
;MKTHYRFVQVVNVVTCGHAILDKIWTNMEDVYTPPVTISELGSSDHNMVLLKPKAKNSVDTGCVTRLSVRCMGPKEKATFNIGLSAIKWEPLFRPDSCAGQYSYYQTVICNLMKICFPTKIVTRHTADKPWVTD
;
A
#
# COMPACT_ATOMS: atom_id res chain seq x y z
N MET A 1 19.92 -4.58 -28.10
CA MET A 1 21.03 -5.30 -27.43
C MET A 1 20.42 -6.44 -26.61
N LYS A 2 20.79 -7.70 -26.87
CA LYS A 2 20.40 -8.82 -25.99
C LYS A 2 21.39 -8.87 -24.83
N THR A 3 20.95 -8.54 -23.63
CA THR A 3 21.73 -8.75 -22.40
C THR A 3 21.82 -10.26 -22.15
N HIS A 4 23.02 -10.83 -22.29
CA HIS A 4 23.29 -12.21 -21.88
C HIS A 4 23.44 -12.24 -20.36
N TYR A 5 22.44 -12.80 -19.66
CA TYR A 5 22.52 -13.01 -18.22
C TYR A 5 23.41 -14.23 -17.93
N ARG A 6 24.46 -14.04 -17.15
CA ARG A 6 25.32 -15.13 -16.66
C ARG A 6 24.64 -15.81 -15.49
N PHE A 7 24.12 -17.00 -15.69
CA PHE A 7 23.58 -17.84 -14.62
C PHE A 7 24.67 -18.73 -14.02
N VAL A 8 24.65 -18.87 -12.70
CA VAL A 8 25.50 -19.78 -11.94
C VAL A 8 24.63 -20.77 -11.18
N GLN A 9 25.06 -22.02 -11.13
CA GLN A 9 24.41 -23.08 -10.39
C GLN A 9 24.88 -23.01 -8.93
N VAL A 10 23.97 -22.78 -7.98
CA VAL A 10 24.34 -22.48 -6.59
C VAL A 10 24.24 -23.68 -5.64
N VAL A 11 23.45 -24.70 -5.97
CA VAL A 11 23.22 -25.89 -5.12
C VAL A 11 24.37 -26.88 -5.27
N ASN A 12 25.20 -26.94 -4.24
CA ASN A 12 26.35 -27.83 -4.10
C ASN A 12 26.21 -28.81 -2.92
N VAL A 13 24.99 -28.96 -2.39
CA VAL A 13 24.65 -29.82 -1.26
C VAL A 13 23.83 -31.03 -1.73
N VAL A 14 23.94 -32.17 -1.04
CA VAL A 14 23.23 -33.42 -1.39
C VAL A 14 21.73 -33.25 -1.19
N THR A 15 20.94 -33.59 -2.22
CA THR A 15 19.49 -33.39 -2.20
C THR A 15 18.69 -34.69 -2.26
N CYS A 16 19.27 -35.81 -2.68
CA CYS A 16 18.62 -37.12 -2.66
C CYS A 16 19.67 -38.21 -2.45
N GLY A 17 19.55 -39.00 -1.39
CA GLY A 17 20.53 -40.05 -1.04
C GLY A 17 21.97 -39.49 -0.93
N HIS A 18 22.82 -39.83 -1.90
CA HIS A 18 24.21 -39.32 -2.03
C HIS A 18 24.42 -38.43 -3.27
N ALA A 19 23.34 -38.02 -3.93
CA ALA A 19 23.36 -37.27 -5.17
C ALA A 19 22.86 -35.83 -5.00
N ILE A 20 23.35 -34.95 -5.89
CA ILE A 20 22.89 -33.55 -6.01
C ILE A 20 22.04 -33.47 -7.27
N LEU A 21 20.74 -33.71 -7.14
CA LEU A 21 19.80 -33.76 -8.26
C LEU A 21 19.05 -32.44 -8.43
N ASP A 22 18.75 -31.75 -7.34
CA ASP A 22 17.99 -30.49 -7.38
C ASP A 22 18.94 -29.33 -7.60
N LYS A 23 18.64 -28.48 -8.59
CA LYS A 23 19.52 -27.38 -9.02
C LYS A 23 18.76 -26.06 -8.99
N ILE A 24 19.38 -25.05 -8.41
CA ILE A 24 18.97 -23.65 -8.53
C ILE A 24 20.04 -22.92 -9.35
N TRP A 25 19.59 -22.20 -10.38
CA TRP A 25 20.43 -21.34 -11.22
C TRP A 25 20.03 -19.89 -11.01
N THR A 26 20.99 -19.02 -10.74
CA THR A 26 20.73 -17.59 -10.52
C THR A 26 21.88 -16.76 -11.07
N ASN A 27 21.57 -15.55 -11.54
CA ASN A 27 22.54 -14.52 -11.90
C ASN A 27 22.81 -13.54 -10.74
N MET A 28 22.31 -13.85 -9.54
CA MET A 28 22.42 -13.05 -8.33
C MET A 28 22.96 -13.90 -7.16
N GLU A 29 23.94 -14.76 -7.40
CA GLU A 29 24.48 -15.65 -6.34
C GLU A 29 24.99 -14.88 -5.12
N ASP A 30 25.47 -13.66 -5.34
CA ASP A 30 25.99 -12.72 -4.37
C ASP A 30 24.93 -12.18 -3.40
N VAL A 31 23.64 -12.20 -3.76
CA VAL A 31 22.56 -11.73 -2.90
C VAL A 31 21.96 -12.82 -2.00
N TYR A 32 22.34 -14.09 -2.19
CA TYR A 32 21.86 -15.22 -1.40
C TYR A 32 22.95 -15.81 -0.50
N THR A 33 22.56 -16.35 0.65
CA THR A 33 23.43 -17.19 1.47
C THR A 33 23.71 -18.50 0.72
N PRO A 34 24.82 -19.20 1.02
CA PRO A 34 25.04 -20.55 0.51
C PRO A 34 23.82 -21.44 0.78
N PRO A 35 23.39 -22.29 -0.17
CA PRO A 35 22.24 -23.16 0.04
C PRO A 35 22.56 -24.20 1.11
N VAL A 36 21.54 -24.52 1.91
CA VAL A 36 21.59 -25.60 2.89
C VAL A 36 20.47 -26.58 2.61
N THR A 37 20.70 -27.85 2.91
CA THR A 37 19.62 -28.84 2.91
C THR A 37 18.96 -28.89 4.28
N ILE A 38 17.64 -29.04 4.26
CA ILE A 38 16.83 -29.32 5.45
C ILE A 38 16.06 -30.63 5.21
N SER A 39 15.49 -31.17 6.28
CA SER A 39 14.78 -32.45 6.26
C SER A 39 13.77 -32.56 5.12
N GLU A 40 13.60 -33.79 4.66
CA GLU A 40 12.58 -34.21 3.71
C GLU A 40 11.18 -33.70 4.08
N LEU A 41 10.39 -33.38 3.05
CA LEU A 41 9.01 -32.95 3.22
C LEU A 41 8.07 -34.15 3.05
N GLY A 42 7.43 -34.56 4.15
CA GLY A 42 6.47 -35.65 4.13
C GLY A 42 7.11 -36.99 3.80
N SER A 43 6.70 -37.62 2.70
CA SER A 43 7.19 -38.91 2.23
C SER A 43 8.17 -38.81 1.04
N SER A 44 8.66 -37.61 0.75
CA SER A 44 9.66 -37.37 -0.30
C SER A 44 11.02 -37.87 0.17
N ASP A 45 11.76 -38.58 -0.67
CA ASP A 45 13.15 -38.98 -0.45
C ASP A 45 14.17 -37.89 -0.87
N HIS A 46 13.66 -36.73 -1.31
CA HIS A 46 14.44 -35.53 -1.56
C HIS A 46 14.47 -34.62 -0.32
N ASN A 47 15.68 -34.24 0.11
CA ASN A 47 15.92 -33.15 1.05
C ASN A 47 15.53 -31.82 0.42
N MET A 48 14.88 -30.96 1.20
CA MET A 48 14.54 -29.61 0.73
C MET A 48 15.80 -28.74 0.66
N VAL A 49 15.93 -27.95 -0.40
CA VAL A 49 17.01 -26.96 -0.54
C VAL A 49 16.51 -25.59 -0.09
N LEU A 50 17.19 -25.00 0.88
CA LEU A 50 16.89 -23.67 1.41
C LEU A 50 17.96 -22.67 0.97
N LEU A 51 17.55 -21.75 0.09
CA LEU A 51 18.36 -20.61 -0.36
C LEU A 51 17.73 -19.32 0.20
N LYS A 52 18.44 -18.61 1.07
CA LYS A 52 17.93 -17.38 1.72
C LYS A 52 18.62 -16.15 1.18
N PRO A 53 17.94 -15.01 0.99
CA PRO A 53 18.61 -13.75 0.75
C PRO A 53 19.55 -13.40 1.91
N LYS A 54 20.72 -12.82 1.63
CA LYS A 54 21.57 -12.23 2.66
C LYS A 54 20.78 -11.08 3.30
N ALA A 55 20.66 -11.08 4.63
CA ALA A 55 19.84 -10.14 5.41
C ALA A 55 20.33 -8.67 5.39
N LYS A 56 20.95 -8.20 4.31
CA LYS A 56 21.46 -6.84 4.13
C LYS A 56 20.93 -6.11 2.90
N ASN A 57 20.06 -6.72 2.12
CA ASN A 57 19.29 -5.98 1.14
C ASN A 57 17.99 -5.51 1.81
N SER A 58 18.10 -4.58 2.77
CA SER A 58 17.05 -3.59 2.88
C SER A 58 17.11 -2.81 1.57
N VAL A 59 16.53 -3.38 0.52
CA VAL A 59 16.12 -2.57 -0.63
C VAL A 59 15.35 -1.44 0.01
N ASP A 60 15.79 -0.20 -0.21
CA ASP A 60 15.00 0.96 0.14
C ASP A 60 13.67 0.76 -0.58
N THR A 61 12.71 0.19 0.15
CA THR A 61 11.38 -0.04 -0.38
C THR A 61 10.72 1.31 -0.60
N GLY A 62 11.22 2.35 0.06
CA GLY A 62 10.70 3.68 0.01
C GLY A 62 10.05 4.05 1.34
N CYS A 63 9.44 5.23 1.34
CA CYS A 63 8.77 5.73 2.53
C CYS A 63 7.26 5.52 2.42
N VAL A 64 6.65 5.11 3.54
CA VAL A 64 5.20 5.10 3.68
C VAL A 64 4.75 6.47 4.21
N THR A 65 3.95 7.18 3.43
CA THR A 65 3.33 8.45 3.82
C THR A 65 1.86 8.25 4.12
N ARG A 66 1.40 8.78 5.26
CA ARG A 66 -0.02 8.82 5.62
C ARG A 66 -0.59 10.18 5.25
N LEU A 67 -1.64 10.19 4.42
CA LEU A 67 -2.32 11.39 3.97
C LEU A 67 -3.74 11.43 4.52
N SER A 68 -4.16 12.62 4.94
CA SER A 68 -5.52 12.90 5.36
C SER A 68 -6.29 13.46 4.17
N VAL A 69 -7.30 12.73 3.70
CA VAL A 69 -8.09 13.10 2.51
C VAL A 69 -9.58 13.12 2.84
N ARG A 70 -10.32 14.06 2.27
CA ARG A 70 -11.80 14.08 2.39
C ARG A 70 -12.42 13.20 1.32
N CYS A 71 -13.40 12.40 1.70
CA CYS A 71 -14.23 11.67 0.75
C CYS A 71 -15.10 12.66 -0.03
N MET A 72 -14.87 12.80 -1.34
CA MET A 72 -15.59 13.74 -2.22
C MET A 72 -16.16 13.03 -3.45
N GLY A 73 -16.59 11.78 -3.29
CA GLY A 73 -17.13 10.96 -4.36
C GLY A 73 -18.52 11.44 -4.83
N PRO A 74 -19.08 10.81 -5.87
CA PRO A 74 -20.41 11.16 -6.39
C PRO A 74 -21.51 11.05 -5.33
N LYS A 75 -21.45 10.02 -4.47
CA LYS A 75 -22.41 9.79 -3.38
C LYS A 75 -22.33 10.89 -2.32
N GLU A 76 -21.13 11.24 -1.89
CA GLU A 76 -20.90 12.28 -0.88
C GLU A 76 -21.38 13.64 -1.41
N LYS A 77 -21.09 13.95 -2.67
CA LYS A 77 -21.59 15.16 -3.36
C LYS A 77 -23.12 15.19 -3.45
N ALA A 78 -23.75 14.07 -3.81
CA ALA A 78 -25.21 13.97 -3.85
C ALA A 78 -25.82 14.18 -2.46
N THR A 79 -25.24 13.57 -1.44
CA THR A 79 -25.68 13.73 -0.04
C THR A 79 -25.53 15.17 0.45
N PHE A 80 -24.41 15.82 0.10
CA PHE A 80 -24.20 17.23 0.40
C PHE A 80 -25.23 18.12 -0.29
N ASN A 81 -25.53 17.89 -1.57
CA ASN A 81 -26.55 18.65 -2.29
C ASN A 81 -27.94 18.50 -1.64
N ILE A 82 -28.33 17.27 -1.29
CA ILE A 82 -29.59 17.02 -0.58
C ILE A 82 -29.63 17.78 0.76
N GLY A 83 -28.55 17.69 1.54
CA GLY A 83 -28.44 18.40 2.81
C GLY A 83 -28.47 19.91 2.65
N LEU A 84 -27.81 20.45 1.61
CA LEU A 84 -27.79 21.87 1.30
C LEU A 84 -29.19 22.39 0.95
N SER A 85 -29.93 21.64 0.13
CA SER A 85 -31.32 21.96 -0.24
C SER A 85 -32.30 21.86 0.93
N ALA A 86 -31.97 21.08 1.98
CA ALA A 86 -32.81 20.93 3.15
C ALA A 86 -32.58 22.00 4.24
N ILE A 87 -31.57 22.87 4.10
CA ILE A 87 -31.29 23.91 5.08
C ILE A 87 -32.38 24.99 5.07
N LYS A 88 -32.91 25.27 6.26
CA LYS A 88 -33.76 26.43 6.54
C LYS A 88 -32.87 27.66 6.75
N TRP A 89 -32.95 28.62 5.83
CA TRP A 89 -32.11 29.82 5.82
C TRP A 89 -32.70 30.99 6.59
N GLU A 90 -33.94 30.91 7.05
CA GLU A 90 -34.60 31.96 7.84
C GLU A 90 -33.78 32.41 9.07
N PRO A 91 -33.06 31.52 9.80
CA PRO A 91 -32.22 31.95 10.91
C PRO A 91 -30.98 32.76 10.48
N LEU A 92 -30.55 32.68 9.21
CA LEU A 92 -29.44 33.46 8.68
C LEU A 92 -29.69 34.96 8.78
N PHE A 93 -30.95 35.40 8.71
CA PHE A 93 -31.34 36.81 8.72
C PHE A 93 -31.63 37.38 10.11
N ARG A 94 -31.50 36.56 11.17
CA ARG A 94 -31.73 37.00 12.56
C ARG A 94 -30.61 37.88 13.13
N PRO A 95 -29.32 37.67 12.82
CA PRO A 95 -28.26 38.54 13.33
C PRO A 95 -28.32 39.94 12.72
N ASP A 96 -28.16 40.96 13.56
CA ASP A 96 -28.23 42.38 13.19
C ASP A 96 -26.97 42.90 12.46
N SER A 97 -25.98 42.04 12.23
CA SER A 97 -24.73 42.40 11.54
C SER A 97 -24.36 41.40 10.47
N CYS A 98 -23.80 41.88 9.36
CA CYS A 98 -23.29 41.03 8.28
C CYS A 98 -22.26 40.01 8.79
N ALA A 99 -21.44 40.40 9.77
CA ALA A 99 -20.48 39.49 10.40
C ALA A 99 -21.17 38.32 11.13
N GLY A 100 -22.26 38.59 11.85
CA GLY A 100 -23.06 37.55 12.50
C GLY A 100 -23.72 36.60 11.50
N GLN A 101 -24.25 37.15 10.40
CA GLN A 101 -24.84 36.35 9.32
C GLN A 101 -23.79 35.45 8.65
N TYR A 102 -22.61 36.00 8.33
CA TYR A 102 -21.51 35.22 7.76
C TYR A 102 -21.03 34.11 8.70
N SER A 103 -20.90 34.39 10.00
CA SER A 103 -20.53 33.40 11.00
C SER A 103 -21.54 32.25 11.08
N TYR A 104 -22.84 32.57 11.03
CA TYR A 104 -23.89 31.55 10.97
C TYR A 104 -23.79 30.71 9.70
N TYR A 105 -23.70 31.35 8.53
CA TYR A 105 -23.54 30.68 7.24
C TYR A 105 -22.34 29.72 7.25
N GLN A 106 -21.17 30.22 7.66
CA GLN A 106 -19.94 29.45 7.72
C GLN A 106 -20.10 28.24 8.65
N THR A 107 -20.72 28.42 9.81
CA THR A 107 -20.97 27.34 10.77
C THR A 107 -21.84 26.25 10.17
N VAL A 108 -22.96 26.62 9.53
CA VAL A 108 -23.89 25.68 8.90
C VAL A 108 -23.20 24.89 7.79
N ILE A 109 -22.51 25.58 6.88
CA ILE A 109 -21.82 24.94 5.76
C ILE A 109 -20.69 24.04 6.26
N CYS A 110 -19.84 24.51 7.19
CA CYS A 110 -18.75 23.70 7.73
C CYS A 110 -19.27 22.45 8.45
N ASN A 111 -20.38 22.53 9.17
CA ASN A 111 -20.99 21.38 9.81
C ASN A 111 -21.54 20.39 8.80
N LEU A 112 -22.23 20.87 7.77
CA LEU A 112 -22.71 20.01 6.68
C LEU A 112 -21.54 19.33 5.96
N MET A 113 -20.45 20.05 5.68
CA MET A 113 -19.24 19.50 5.09
C MET A 113 -18.60 18.42 5.96
N LYS A 114 -18.56 18.59 7.28
CA LYS A 114 -18.01 17.57 8.20
C LYS A 114 -18.81 16.27 8.16
N ILE A 115 -20.14 16.37 8.01
CA ILE A 115 -21.03 15.22 7.96
C ILE A 115 -20.94 14.53 6.59
N CYS A 116 -21.01 15.30 5.50
CA CYS A 116 -21.08 14.74 4.15
C CYS A 116 -19.71 14.36 3.55
N PHE A 117 -18.63 15.00 3.99
CA PHE A 117 -17.27 14.77 3.49
C PHE A 117 -16.33 14.33 4.62
N PRO A 118 -16.53 13.11 5.15
CA PRO A 118 -15.70 12.58 6.21
C PRO A 118 -14.24 12.47 5.75
N THR A 119 -13.33 12.67 6.68
CA THR A 119 -11.89 12.51 6.45
C THR A 119 -11.51 11.04 6.61
N LYS A 120 -10.79 10.49 5.65
CA LYS A 120 -10.13 9.18 5.74
C LYS A 120 -8.61 9.36 5.73
N ILE A 121 -7.91 8.44 6.39
CA ILE A 121 -6.46 8.33 6.29
C ILE A 121 -6.16 7.32 5.19
N VAL A 122 -5.38 7.74 4.19
CA VAL A 122 -4.87 6.86 3.14
C VAL A 122 -3.37 6.71 3.32
N THR A 123 -2.88 5.51 3.01
CA THR A 123 -1.46 5.17 3.13
C THR A 123 -0.91 5.01 1.73
N ARG A 124 0.13 5.79 1.40
CA ARG A 124 0.81 5.72 0.11
C ARG A 124 2.26 5.36 0.32
N HIS A 125 2.78 4.55 -0.58
CA HIS A 125 4.18 4.19 -0.64
C HIS A 125 4.86 4.98 -1.76
N THR A 126 6.12 5.39 -1.59
CA THR A 126 6.81 6.19 -2.62
C THR A 126 7.02 5.45 -3.95
N ALA A 127 6.93 4.11 -3.94
CA ALA A 127 6.98 3.30 -5.16
C ALA A 127 5.59 3.05 -5.78
N ASP A 128 4.50 3.53 -5.17
CA ASP A 128 3.17 3.40 -5.75
C ASP A 128 3.10 4.20 -7.06
N LYS A 129 2.52 3.56 -8.07
CA LYS A 129 2.40 4.16 -9.41
C LYS A 129 1.38 5.30 -9.37
N PRO A 130 1.54 6.37 -10.17
CA PRO A 130 0.72 7.58 -10.07
C PRO A 130 -0.78 7.39 -10.36
N TRP A 131 -1.17 6.26 -10.97
CA TRP A 131 -2.57 5.89 -11.23
C TRP A 131 -3.19 5.00 -10.14
N VAL A 132 -2.45 4.64 -9.09
CA VAL A 132 -3.03 4.04 -7.88
C VAL A 132 -3.78 5.16 -7.16
N THR A 133 -5.07 5.28 -7.47
CA THR A 133 -5.98 6.27 -6.88
C THR A 133 -6.81 5.65 -5.77
N ASP A 134 -7.05 6.42 -4.70
CA ASP A 134 -7.81 6.06 -3.49
C ASP A 134 -9.34 6.08 -3.64
#